data_AF-A0A7Y2KI41-F1
#
_entry.id   AF-A0A7Y2KI41-F1
#
_cell.length_a   1.000
_cell.length_b   1.000
_cell.length_c   1.000
_cell.angle_alpha   90.00
_cell.angle_beta   90.00
_cell.angle_gamma   90.00
#
_symmetry.space_group_name_H-M   'P 1'
#
loop_
_entity.id
_entity.type
_entity.pdbx_description
1 polymer ?
#
loop_
_entity_poly.entity_id
_entity_poly.type
_entity_poly.pdbx_seq_one_letter_code
_entity_poly.pdbx_strand_id
1 'polypeptide(L)'
;LMPDKIRKVADVLGKVGYQEQVDEFVLSMNRAAEKAAPQAKSIFVGSIKEMTIEDAKKILDGGDTAATDFFKGKTSDRLYEAFKLIISSSMNDVGATRQYKEMMEKYTALPFTSAESVDLDHHVTNKSLDGLFYMVGQEEKKIRTDPAARVTDLLKTVFGSK
;
A
#
# COMPACT_ATOMS: atom_id res chain seq x y z
N LEU A 1 0.57 5.46 7.72
CA LEU A 1 0.18 6.14 6.48
C LEU A 1 0.65 7.60 6.44
N MET A 2 0.82 8.30 7.57
CA MET A 2 1.35 9.67 7.57
C MET A 2 2.88 9.75 7.39
N PRO A 3 3.39 10.67 6.53
CA PRO A 3 4.80 11.02 6.48
C PRO A 3 5.30 11.59 7.81
N ASP A 4 6.55 11.31 8.20
CA ASP A 4 7.09 11.77 9.49
C ASP A 4 7.07 13.30 9.65
N LYS A 5 7.25 14.04 8.55
CA LYS A 5 7.12 15.51 8.54
C LYS A 5 5.69 15.95 8.86
N ILE A 6 4.70 15.26 8.33
CA ILE A 6 3.29 15.53 8.60
C ILE A 6 2.87 15.07 9.99
N ARG A 7 3.48 13.99 10.50
CA ARG A 7 3.29 13.56 11.90
C ARG A 7 3.69 14.66 12.88
N LYS A 8 4.81 15.34 12.65
CA LYS A 8 5.22 16.48 13.50
C LYS A 8 4.20 17.63 13.46
N VAL A 9 3.67 17.95 12.28
CA VAL A 9 2.61 18.95 12.12
C VAL A 9 1.36 18.54 12.90
N ALA A 10 0.93 17.29 12.72
CA ALA A 10 -0.21 16.69 13.40
C ALA A 10 -0.04 16.72 14.93
N ASP A 11 1.14 16.35 15.45
CA ASP A 11 1.42 16.35 16.89
C ASP A 11 1.35 17.75 17.50
N VAL A 12 1.86 18.77 16.79
CA VAL A 12 1.79 20.17 17.25
C VAL A 12 0.35 20.66 17.22
N LEU A 13 -0.37 20.43 16.12
CA LEU A 13 -1.76 20.84 15.96
C LEU A 13 -2.69 20.16 16.97
N GLY A 14 -2.50 18.87 17.22
CA GLY A 14 -3.26 18.13 18.24
C GLY A 14 -3.08 18.73 19.64
N LYS A 15 -1.86 19.11 20.01
CA LYS A 15 -1.55 19.73 21.32
C LYS A 15 -2.19 21.10 21.52
N VAL A 16 -2.50 21.83 20.44
CA VAL A 16 -3.10 23.18 20.51
C VAL A 16 -4.61 23.18 20.20
N GLY A 17 -5.25 22.01 20.16
CA GLY A 17 -6.70 21.87 20.06
C GLY A 17 -7.24 21.59 18.65
N TYR A 18 -6.38 21.31 17.67
CA TYR A 18 -6.79 20.97 16.30
C TYR A 18 -6.75 19.46 16.01
N GLN A 19 -7.01 18.62 17.02
CA GLN A 19 -6.97 17.16 16.87
C GLN A 19 -7.99 16.66 15.83
N GLU A 20 -9.19 17.26 15.80
CA GLU A 20 -10.26 16.87 14.86
C GLU A 20 -9.81 17.06 13.41
N GLN A 21 -9.17 18.19 13.08
CA GLN A 21 -8.66 18.46 11.73
C GLN A 21 -7.55 17.50 11.32
N VAL A 22 -6.70 17.12 12.28
CA VAL A 22 -5.66 16.10 12.08
C VAL A 22 -6.30 14.75 11.76
N ASP A 23 -7.28 14.33 12.57
CA ASP A 23 -7.95 13.04 12.40
C ASP A 23 -8.70 12.97 11.07
N GLU A 24 -9.37 14.06 10.68
CA GLU A 24 -10.03 14.18 9.39
C GLU A 24 -9.05 14.04 8.22
N PHE A 25 -7.92 14.76 8.26
CA PHE A 25 -6.87 14.66 7.24
C PHE A 25 -6.30 13.24 7.14
N VAL A 26 -6.05 12.58 8.27
CA VAL A 26 -5.57 11.19 8.29
C VAL A 26 -6.60 10.24 7.68
N LEU A 27 -7.88 10.43 8.02
CA LEU A 27 -8.96 9.61 7.50
C LEU A 27 -9.12 9.76 5.98
N SER A 28 -9.08 11.00 5.46
CA SER A 28 -9.20 11.25 4.02
C SER A 28 -8.04 10.66 3.23
N MET A 29 -6.82 10.76 3.77
CA MET A 29 -5.63 10.12 3.19
C MET A 29 -5.75 8.59 3.16
N ASN A 30 -6.25 7.97 4.23
CA ASN A 30 -6.45 6.52 4.28
C ASN A 30 -7.54 6.07 3.28
N ARG A 31 -8.63 6.82 3.15
CA ARG A 31 -9.68 6.55 2.15
C ARG A 31 -9.16 6.67 0.73
N ALA A 32 -8.27 7.61 0.47
CA ALA A 32 -7.63 7.73 -0.84
C ALA A 32 -6.75 6.51 -1.16
N ALA A 33 -5.97 6.03 -0.19
CA ALA A 33 -5.19 4.81 -0.32
C ALA A 33 -6.08 3.57 -0.57
N GLU A 34 -7.19 3.45 0.16
CA GLU A 34 -8.12 2.32 0.04
C GLU A 34 -8.75 2.22 -1.36
N LYS A 35 -9.10 3.37 -1.97
CA LYS A 35 -9.65 3.41 -3.33
C LYS A 35 -8.71 2.87 -4.42
N ALA A 36 -7.39 2.82 -4.17
CA ALA A 36 -6.42 2.26 -5.11
C ALA A 36 -6.33 0.73 -5.04
N ALA A 37 -6.71 0.11 -3.91
CA ALA A 37 -6.56 -1.32 -3.69
C ALA A 37 -7.16 -2.22 -4.78
N PRO A 38 -8.35 -1.93 -5.36
CA PRO A 38 -8.92 -2.76 -6.42
C PRO A 38 -8.05 -2.87 -7.70
N GLN A 39 -7.19 -1.88 -7.97
CA GLN A 39 -6.31 -1.89 -9.15
C GLN A 39 -5.23 -2.97 -9.06
N ALA A 40 -4.86 -3.39 -7.84
CA ALA A 40 -3.85 -4.43 -7.67
C ALA A 40 -4.28 -5.77 -8.29
N LYS A 41 -5.58 -6.05 -8.31
CA LYS A 41 -6.13 -7.32 -8.79
C LYS A 41 -5.79 -7.57 -10.27
N SER A 42 -6.04 -6.59 -11.15
CA SER A 42 -5.79 -6.76 -12.59
C SER A 42 -4.30 -6.95 -12.87
N ILE A 43 -3.44 -6.23 -12.15
CA ILE A 43 -1.98 -6.32 -12.28
C ILE A 43 -1.45 -7.68 -11.79
N PHE A 44 -1.93 -8.19 -10.65
CA PHE A 44 -1.57 -9.52 -10.18
C PHE A 44 -2.05 -10.62 -11.13
N VAL A 45 -3.28 -10.52 -11.65
CA VAL A 45 -3.79 -11.46 -12.66
C VAL A 45 -2.92 -11.45 -13.92
N GLY A 46 -2.49 -10.27 -14.37
CA GLY A 46 -1.52 -10.15 -15.47
C GLY A 46 -0.21 -10.87 -15.16
N SER A 47 0.36 -10.63 -13.97
CA SER A 47 1.60 -11.27 -13.54
C SER A 47 1.49 -12.79 -13.39
N ILE A 48 0.31 -13.32 -13.04
CA ILE A 48 0.07 -14.77 -13.00
C ILE A 48 0.07 -15.36 -14.42
N LYS A 49 -0.53 -14.65 -15.39
CA LYS A 49 -0.55 -15.10 -16.79
C LYS A 49 0.83 -15.08 -17.44
N GLU A 50 1.69 -14.16 -17.00
CA GLU A 50 3.09 -14.04 -17.43
C GLU A 50 4.03 -15.02 -16.69
N MET A 51 3.55 -15.73 -15.67
CA MET A 51 4.35 -16.62 -14.83
C MET A 51 4.79 -17.86 -15.60
N THR A 52 6.09 -18.17 -15.57
CA THR A 52 6.61 -19.40 -16.14
C THR A 52 6.50 -20.57 -15.17
N ILE A 53 6.61 -21.81 -15.68
CA ILE A 53 6.68 -23.02 -14.83
C ILE A 53 7.90 -22.95 -13.89
N GLU A 54 9.01 -22.36 -14.35
CA GLU A 54 10.21 -22.19 -13.53
C GLU A 54 9.95 -21.21 -12.37
N ASP A 55 9.26 -20.10 -12.62
CA ASP A 55 8.87 -19.15 -11.57
C ASP A 55 7.93 -19.81 -10.56
N ALA A 56 6.93 -20.56 -11.04
CA ALA A 56 6.00 -21.30 -10.19
C ALA A 56 6.73 -22.32 -9.29
N LYS A 57 7.73 -23.02 -9.84
CA LYS A 57 8.56 -23.94 -9.07
C LYS A 57 9.42 -23.22 -8.03
N LYS A 58 10.05 -22.10 -8.39
CA LYS A 58 10.83 -21.26 -7.44
C LYS A 58 9.95 -20.75 -6.30
N ILE A 59 8.70 -20.39 -6.58
CA ILE A 59 7.73 -19.98 -5.56
C ILE A 59 7.38 -21.17 -4.66
N LEU A 60 7.07 -22.34 -5.24
CA LEU A 60 6.71 -23.55 -4.51
C LEU A 60 7.83 -24.01 -3.56
N ASP A 61 9.06 -24.06 -4.07
CA ASP A 61 10.25 -24.50 -3.34
C ASP A 61 10.83 -23.39 -2.42
N GLY A 62 10.32 -22.16 -2.54
CA GLY A 62 10.80 -20.99 -1.83
C GLY A 62 10.33 -20.89 -0.38
N GLY A 63 10.85 -19.88 0.34
CA GLY A 63 10.49 -19.60 1.73
C GLY A 63 9.10 -18.96 1.92
N ASP A 64 8.80 -18.54 3.14
CA ASP A 64 7.46 -18.11 3.58
C ASP A 64 6.82 -16.96 2.79
N THR A 65 7.62 -16.20 2.02
CA THR A 65 7.18 -15.03 1.25
C THR A 65 7.56 -15.10 -0.24
N ALA A 66 7.92 -16.27 -0.76
CA ALA A 66 8.47 -16.37 -2.12
C ALA A 66 7.49 -15.89 -3.21
N ALA A 67 6.18 -16.13 -3.08
CA ALA A 67 5.18 -15.61 -4.01
C ALA A 67 5.07 -14.09 -3.90
N THR A 68 5.09 -13.57 -2.67
CA THR A 68 5.04 -12.13 -2.38
C THR A 68 6.23 -11.41 -2.97
N ASP A 69 7.43 -11.96 -2.82
CA ASP A 69 8.67 -11.39 -3.35
C ASP A 69 8.70 -11.44 -4.88
N PHE A 70 8.20 -12.52 -5.48
CA PHE A 70 7.98 -12.60 -6.93
C PHE A 70 7.04 -11.49 -7.41
N PHE A 71 5.86 -11.35 -6.79
CA PHE A 71 4.90 -10.32 -7.18
C PHE A 71 5.48 -8.92 -6.98
N LYS A 72 6.17 -8.65 -5.87
CA LYS A 72 6.90 -7.38 -5.67
C LYS A 72 7.82 -7.09 -6.85
N GLY A 73 8.69 -8.02 -7.21
CA GLY A 73 9.64 -7.83 -8.31
C GLY A 73 8.98 -7.63 -9.68
N LYS A 74 7.82 -8.26 -9.93
CA LYS A 74 7.15 -8.23 -11.25
C LYS A 74 6.10 -7.13 -11.41
N THR A 75 5.63 -6.56 -10.31
CA THR A 75 4.45 -5.69 -10.34
C THR A 75 4.65 -4.33 -9.68
N SER A 76 5.70 -4.10 -8.88
CA SER A 76 5.84 -2.83 -8.11
C SER A 76 5.75 -1.58 -8.98
N ASP A 77 6.44 -1.52 -10.12
CA ASP A 77 6.42 -0.33 -10.98
C ASP A 77 5.02 -0.10 -11.59
N ARG A 78 4.39 -1.16 -12.10
CA ARG A 78 3.04 -1.11 -12.66
C ARG A 78 2.01 -0.71 -11.60
N LEU A 79 2.15 -1.26 -10.39
CA LEU A 79 1.30 -0.93 -9.26
C LEU A 79 1.51 0.51 -8.83
N TYR A 80 2.75 0.99 -8.77
CA TYR A 80 3.07 2.36 -8.40
C TYR A 80 2.44 3.37 -9.35
N GLU A 81 2.60 3.19 -10.66
CA GLU A 81 2.00 4.10 -11.65
C GLU A 81 0.47 4.09 -11.58
N ALA A 82 -0.15 2.90 -11.49
CA ALA A 82 -1.60 2.77 -11.38
C ALA A 82 -2.13 3.36 -10.07
N PHE A 83 -1.47 3.08 -8.95
CA PHE A 83 -1.87 3.56 -7.63
C PHE A 83 -1.68 5.08 -7.54
N LYS A 84 -0.59 5.63 -8.04
CA LYS A 84 -0.31 7.07 -7.98
C LYS A 84 -1.40 7.87 -8.67
N LEU A 85 -1.83 7.43 -9.86
CA LEU A 85 -2.91 8.10 -10.59
C LEU A 85 -4.23 8.08 -9.79
N ILE A 86 -4.60 6.91 -9.26
CA ILE A 86 -5.85 6.77 -8.49
C ILE A 86 -5.79 7.50 -7.15
N ILE A 87 -4.66 7.46 -6.45
CA ILE A 87 -4.46 8.15 -5.18
C ILE A 87 -4.52 9.65 -5.40
N SER A 88 -3.84 10.19 -6.41
CA SER A 88 -3.89 11.63 -6.71
C SER A 88 -5.32 12.08 -7.02
N SER A 89 -6.05 11.34 -7.85
CA SER A 89 -7.48 11.60 -8.09
C SER A 89 -8.30 11.49 -6.80
N SER A 90 -8.09 10.42 -6.03
CA SER A 90 -8.86 10.13 -4.83
C SER A 90 -8.62 11.16 -3.73
N MET A 91 -7.39 11.64 -3.56
CA MET A 91 -7.03 12.70 -2.60
C MET A 91 -7.77 14.00 -2.91
N ASN A 92 -7.98 14.31 -4.18
CA ASN A 92 -8.81 15.43 -4.59
C ASN A 92 -10.30 15.15 -4.31
N ASP A 93 -10.81 13.98 -4.69
CA ASP A 93 -12.22 13.62 -4.55
C ASP A 93 -12.69 13.53 -3.09
N VAL A 94 -11.86 12.98 -2.21
CA VAL A 94 -12.18 12.80 -0.78
C VAL A 94 -11.83 14.02 0.07
N GLY A 95 -11.44 15.12 -0.58
CA GLY A 95 -11.13 16.39 0.08
C GLY A 95 -9.83 16.40 0.87
N ALA A 96 -8.97 15.39 0.72
CA ALA A 96 -7.70 15.32 1.43
C ALA A 96 -6.78 16.48 1.06
N THR A 97 -6.79 16.92 -0.21
CA THR A 97 -6.07 18.13 -0.65
C THR A 97 -6.56 19.39 0.06
N ARG A 98 -7.88 19.51 0.30
CA ARG A 98 -8.46 20.64 1.03
C ARG A 98 -8.10 20.58 2.51
N GLN A 99 -8.33 19.45 3.16
CA GLN A 99 -7.99 19.25 4.58
C GLN A 99 -6.50 19.44 4.85
N TYR A 100 -5.64 19.02 3.93
CA TYR A 100 -4.21 19.29 4.00
C TYR A 100 -3.91 20.79 4.01
N LYS A 101 -4.52 21.56 3.10
CA LYS A 101 -4.34 23.02 3.05
C LYS A 101 -4.83 23.67 4.34
N GLU A 102 -6.02 23.32 4.81
CA GLU A 102 -6.59 23.84 6.05
C GLU A 102 -5.69 23.53 7.27
N MET A 103 -5.19 22.29 7.36
CA MET A 103 -4.25 21.87 8.39
C MET A 103 -2.94 22.68 8.32
N MET A 104 -2.37 22.84 7.12
CA MET A 104 -1.12 23.58 6.94
C MET A 104 -1.28 25.08 7.21
N GLU A 105 -2.41 25.68 6.88
CA GLU A 105 -2.73 27.08 7.22
C GLU A 105 -2.79 27.31 8.73
N LYS A 106 -3.38 26.37 9.50
CA LYS A 106 -3.36 26.44 10.96
C LYS A 106 -1.96 26.28 11.52
N TYR A 107 -1.16 25.40 10.93
CA TYR A 107 0.21 25.16 11.36
C TYR A 107 1.09 26.39 11.12
N THR A 108 1.07 26.98 9.94
CA THR A 108 1.89 28.15 9.59
C THR A 108 1.46 29.44 10.30
N ALA A 109 0.23 29.49 10.83
CA ALA A 109 -0.22 30.59 11.68
C ALA A 109 0.41 30.58 13.09
N LEU A 110 1.03 29.46 13.51
CA LEU A 110 1.70 29.36 14.80
C LEU A 110 3.10 30.00 14.76
N PRO A 111 3.50 30.77 15.79
CA PRO A 111 4.83 31.37 15.85
C PRO A 111 5.92 30.29 15.92
N PHE A 112 7.08 30.58 15.33
CA PHE A 112 8.25 29.69 15.28
C PHE A 112 8.04 28.34 14.55
N THR A 113 7.04 28.26 13.66
CA THR A 113 6.84 27.10 12.79
C THR A 113 7.24 27.41 11.34
N SER A 114 7.71 26.39 10.62
CA SER A 114 7.98 26.45 9.18
C SER A 114 7.44 25.21 8.49
N ALA A 115 6.77 25.42 7.36
CA ALA A 115 6.22 24.35 6.55
C ALA A 115 7.17 23.99 5.40
N GLU A 116 7.45 22.70 5.24
CA GLU A 116 8.08 22.16 4.04
C GLU A 116 7.03 21.45 3.18
N SER A 117 7.15 21.54 1.86
CA SER A 117 6.30 20.78 0.96
C SER A 117 6.61 19.28 1.08
N VAL A 118 5.55 18.47 1.11
CA VAL A 118 5.63 17.01 1.07
C VAL A 118 4.88 16.53 -0.15
N ASP A 119 5.50 15.67 -0.95
CA ASP A 119 4.80 14.94 -2.01
C ASP A 119 3.95 13.84 -1.35
N LEU A 120 2.72 14.23 -0.99
CA LEU A 120 1.76 13.33 -0.34
C LEU A 120 1.37 12.19 -1.25
N ASP A 121 1.16 12.45 -2.54
CA ASP A 121 0.77 11.43 -3.51
C ASP A 121 1.84 10.34 -3.58
N HIS A 122 3.12 10.71 -3.71
CA HIS A 122 4.24 9.77 -3.67
C HIS A 122 4.30 9.00 -2.34
N HIS A 123 4.16 9.69 -1.21
CA HIS A 123 4.24 9.03 0.10
C HIS A 123 3.11 8.01 0.31
N VAL A 124 1.87 8.43 0.06
CA VAL A 124 0.68 7.61 0.24
C VAL A 124 0.70 6.45 -0.73
N THR A 125 1.18 6.65 -1.97
CA THR A 125 1.37 5.56 -2.95
C THR A 125 2.33 4.51 -2.40
N ASN A 126 3.54 4.89 -2.00
CA ASN A 126 4.50 3.95 -1.45
C ASN A 126 3.98 3.22 -0.21
N LYS A 127 3.31 3.94 0.71
CA LYS A 127 2.71 3.30 1.90
C LYS A 127 1.55 2.37 1.58
N SER A 128 0.79 2.66 0.52
CA SER A 128 -0.27 1.78 0.05
C SER A 128 0.32 0.50 -0.53
N LEU A 129 1.42 0.59 -1.29
CA LEU A 129 2.13 -0.59 -1.81
C LEU A 129 2.79 -1.41 -0.69
N ASP A 130 3.45 -0.75 0.26
CA ASP A 130 4.00 -1.40 1.46
C ASP A 130 2.91 -2.21 2.18
N GLY A 131 1.76 -1.58 2.42
CA GLY A 131 0.60 -2.19 3.08
C GLY A 131 0.01 -3.35 2.27
N LEU A 132 -0.16 -3.17 0.95
CA LEU A 132 -0.64 -4.21 0.05
C LEU A 132 0.23 -5.46 0.13
N PHE A 133 1.54 -5.30 -0.05
CA PHE A 133 2.44 -6.44 -0.03
C PHE A 133 2.66 -7.03 1.36
N TYR A 134 2.56 -6.23 2.41
CA TYR A 134 2.50 -6.74 3.77
C TYR A 134 1.32 -7.71 3.92
N MET A 135 0.12 -7.31 3.49
CA MET A 135 -1.07 -8.17 3.57
C MET A 135 -0.94 -9.42 2.71
N VAL A 136 -0.41 -9.31 1.48
CA VAL A 136 -0.14 -10.47 0.61
C VAL A 136 0.82 -11.45 1.27
N GLY A 137 1.92 -10.97 1.86
CA GLY A 137 2.88 -11.83 2.56
C GLY A 137 2.30 -12.51 3.80
N GLN A 138 1.42 -11.82 4.53
CA GLN A 138 0.72 -12.44 5.65
C GLN A 138 -0.26 -13.53 5.19
N GLU A 139 -0.91 -13.36 4.04
CA GLU A 139 -1.80 -14.38 3.49
C GLU A 139 -1.02 -15.58 2.92
N GLU A 140 0.09 -15.33 2.23
CA GLU A 140 1.00 -16.40 1.78
C GLU A 140 1.49 -17.26 2.94
N LYS A 141 1.91 -16.64 4.05
CA LYS A 141 2.31 -17.35 5.26
C LYS A 141 1.21 -18.27 5.77
N LYS A 142 -0.04 -17.81 5.82
CA LYS A 142 -1.17 -18.65 6.26
C LYS A 142 -1.35 -19.85 5.35
N ILE A 143 -1.35 -19.64 4.03
CA ILE A 143 -1.45 -20.70 3.01
C ILE A 143 -0.31 -21.70 3.18
N ARG A 144 0.92 -21.22 3.45
CA ARG A 144 2.07 -22.08 3.71
C ARG A 144 1.97 -22.80 5.04
N THR A 145 1.39 -22.25 6.09
CA THR A 145 1.27 -22.97 7.37
C THR A 145 0.20 -24.05 7.35
N ASP A 146 -0.79 -23.95 6.45
CA ASP A 146 -1.86 -24.93 6.29
C ASP A 146 -1.48 -26.02 5.25
N PRO A 147 -1.24 -27.28 5.68
CA PRO A 147 -0.91 -28.38 4.78
C PRO A 147 -2.02 -28.68 3.75
N ALA A 148 -3.29 -28.42 4.07
CA ALA A 148 -4.39 -28.61 3.14
C ALA A 148 -4.42 -27.53 2.04
N ALA A 149 -3.96 -26.31 2.35
CA ALA A 149 -3.86 -25.22 1.39
C ALA A 149 -2.63 -25.35 0.46
N ARG A 150 -1.58 -26.04 0.91
CA ARG A 150 -0.36 -26.28 0.11
C ARG A 150 -0.53 -27.29 -1.02
N VAL A 151 -1.48 -28.22 -0.90
CA VAL A 151 -1.50 -29.42 -1.75
C VAL A 151 -2.85 -29.58 -2.43
N THR A 152 -3.03 -28.90 -3.56
CA THR A 152 -4.13 -29.21 -4.47
C THR A 152 -3.80 -30.46 -5.28
N ASP A 153 -4.82 -31.20 -5.69
CA ASP A 153 -4.61 -32.39 -6.54
C ASP A 153 -3.96 -32.02 -7.89
N LEU A 154 -4.17 -30.79 -8.37
CA LEU A 154 -3.50 -30.25 -9.54
C LEU A 154 -1.98 -30.10 -9.31
N LEU A 155 -1.56 -29.60 -8.15
CA LEU A 155 -0.13 -29.47 -7.81
C LEU A 155 0.54 -30.84 -7.67
N LYS A 156 -0.14 -31.82 -7.08
CA LYS A 156 0.34 -33.22 -7.05
C LYS A 156 0.48 -33.81 -8.46
N THR A 157 -0.48 -33.54 -9.34
CA THR A 157 -0.47 -34.08 -10.71
C THR A 157 0.66 -33.48 -11.56
N VAL A 158 0.93 -32.19 -11.41
CA VAL A 158 1.93 -31.48 -12.22
C VAL A 158 3.35 -31.62 -11.65
N PHE A 159 3.50 -31.72 -10.32
CA PHE A 159 4.80 -31.67 -9.64
C PHE A 159 5.13 -32.91 -8.77
N GLY A 160 4.20 -33.84 -8.59
CA GLY A 160 4.37 -35.04 -7.75
C GLY A 160 5.03 -36.23 -8.43
N SER A 161 5.40 -36.11 -9.71
CA SER A 161 6.02 -37.19 -10.48
C SER A 161 7.51 -37.32 -10.15
N LYS A 162 7.84 -38.20 -9.21
CA LYS A 162 9.07 -38.98 -9.21
C LYS A 162 8.75 -40.45 -9.01
#